data_AF-A0A835E5A1-F1
#
_entry.id   AF-A0A835E5A1-F1
#
_cell.length_a   1.000
_cell.length_b   1.000
_cell.length_c   1.000
_cell.angle_alpha   90.00
_cell.angle_beta   90.00
_cell.angle_gamma   90.00
#
_symmetry.space_group_name_H-M   'P 1'
#
loop_
_entity.id
_entity.type
_entity.pdbx_description
1 polymer ?
#
loop_
_entity_poly.entity_id
_entity_poly.type
_entity_poly.pdbx_seq_one_letter_code
_entity_poly.pdbx_strand_id
1 'polypeptide(L)'
;MDLLDAGHRAAADMDGSAASALPLAGAAYQPYVSELLSFSIERLHKEPELLRVDAERVRRQMQEVAVENYAAFISASEALSFVRAQLEGFDSHLEALVILAFLPLLLVHFASLLLPRAPFAEQVVALCGSIEEIPNLTSGCTEFVESAQQILEERKLNQTLLANHSTLLDLLEIPQLMDTCIRNGNYDEALDLEAFVSKISKLHPDLPVVQGLAAEVKKTVQSLISQLLQKLRSNIQLPECLRIVAHLRRIGVFGESELRLQFLRCREAWLSGILEDLDQRNVYDYLKGMVTCHRVHLFDVVNQYRAIFNNDKSGNEENYDGGLLFSWAMQQVSNHLTTLQVMLPNISEGGSLSNILDQCMYCAMGLGLVGLDFRGLLPPIFENAVLNLFSKNMSTAVENFQVVLDSHRWVPMPSVGFVANGVVDETSDDVTPPSVLMEHPPLAVFVNGVSAAMNELRPCAPLSLKDVLAQEVVKGLQAVSDSLVRYNAMRMLRGNESALFLSLCQAFIEVC
;
A
#
# COMPACT_ATOMS: atom_id res chain seq x y z
N MET A 1 63.20 -39.22 -3.44
CA MET A 1 62.98 -39.88 -2.14
C MET A 1 64.12 -39.52 -1.20
N ASP A 2 64.48 -38.23 -1.08
CA ASP A 2 65.64 -37.75 -0.28
C ASP A 2 65.51 -36.26 0.12
N LEU A 3 64.30 -35.81 0.46
CA LEU A 3 64.08 -34.45 1.02
C LEU A 3 63.12 -34.46 2.23
N LEU A 4 62.72 -35.65 2.71
CA LEU A 4 61.90 -35.84 3.91
C LEU A 4 62.73 -36.20 5.16
N ASP A 5 64.06 -36.36 5.05
CA ASP A 5 64.91 -36.85 6.15
C ASP A 5 65.70 -35.74 6.88
N ALA A 6 65.60 -34.48 6.45
CA ALA A 6 66.27 -33.36 7.13
C ALA A 6 65.49 -32.79 8.32
N GLY A 7 64.20 -33.13 8.48
CA GLY A 7 63.35 -32.62 9.56
C GLY A 7 63.33 -33.48 10.83
N HIS A 8 63.85 -34.71 10.78
CA HIS A 8 63.70 -35.69 11.87
C HIS A 8 64.90 -35.74 12.85
N ARG A 9 65.94 -34.92 12.65
CA ARG A 9 67.14 -34.88 13.52
C ARG A 9 67.19 -33.74 14.55
N ALA A 10 66.15 -32.92 14.65
CA ALA A 10 66.09 -31.81 15.62
C ALA A 10 65.04 -32.00 16.74
N ALA A 11 64.51 -33.22 16.92
CA ALA A 11 63.43 -33.51 17.88
C ALA A 11 63.79 -34.53 18.97
N ALA A 12 65.05 -34.94 19.08
CA ALA A 12 65.48 -35.96 20.04
C ALA A 12 66.76 -35.52 20.75
N ASP A 13 66.64 -34.50 21.60
CA ASP A 13 67.48 -34.27 22.78
C ASP A 13 66.99 -32.97 23.44
N MET A 14 66.20 -33.10 24.52
CA MET A 14 66.05 -32.16 25.64
C MET A 14 64.89 -32.65 26.53
N ASP A 15 65.10 -33.80 27.15
CA ASP A 15 64.40 -34.13 28.40
C ASP A 15 65.30 -33.66 29.56
N GLY A 16 64.74 -32.87 30.48
CA GLY A 16 65.39 -32.47 31.73
C GLY A 16 66.38 -31.29 31.67
N SER A 17 65.98 -30.18 32.30
CA SER A 17 66.84 -29.09 32.81
C SER A 17 67.29 -28.00 31.82
N ALA A 18 66.35 -27.13 31.44
CA ALA A 18 66.56 -25.68 31.50
C ALA A 18 65.21 -24.95 31.32
N ALA A 19 64.71 -24.34 32.38
CA ALA A 19 63.80 -23.22 32.27
C ALA A 19 64.56 -22.06 31.59
N SER A 20 64.68 -22.11 30.26
CA SER A 20 65.14 -20.99 29.46
C SER A 20 63.91 -20.17 29.10
N ALA A 21 63.94 -18.90 29.49
CA ALA A 21 62.82 -17.98 29.42
C ALA A 21 62.22 -17.93 28.01
N LEU A 22 60.93 -18.25 27.90
CA LEU A 22 60.11 -17.91 26.74
C LEU A 22 60.26 -16.41 26.47
N PRO A 23 60.56 -15.97 25.23
CA PRO A 23 60.66 -14.56 24.90
C PRO A 23 59.25 -13.95 24.84
N LEU A 24 58.62 -13.77 26.00
CA LEU A 24 57.37 -13.01 26.20
C LEU A 24 57.54 -11.51 25.86
N ALA A 25 58.72 -11.09 25.42
CA ALA A 25 59.09 -9.72 25.06
C ALA A 25 59.16 -9.46 23.53
N GLY A 26 58.62 -10.36 22.70
CA GLY A 26 58.45 -10.06 21.26
C GLY A 26 57.29 -9.09 21.03
N ALA A 27 57.51 -8.00 20.31
CA ALA A 27 56.49 -6.97 20.02
C ALA A 27 55.19 -7.53 19.40
N ALA A 28 55.26 -8.68 18.71
CA ALA A 28 54.12 -9.36 18.11
C ALA A 28 53.15 -10.00 19.12
N TYR A 29 53.60 -10.32 20.33
CA TYR A 29 52.81 -11.05 21.34
C TYR A 29 52.24 -10.14 22.44
N GLN A 30 52.66 -8.86 22.47
CA GLN A 30 52.21 -7.85 23.44
C GLN A 30 50.68 -7.63 23.47
N PRO A 31 49.95 -7.60 22.34
CA PRO A 31 48.50 -7.42 22.36
C PRO A 31 47.79 -8.58 23.07
N TYR A 32 48.22 -9.80 22.78
CA TYR A 32 47.64 -11.01 23.35
C TYR A 32 47.96 -11.16 24.85
N VAL A 33 49.17 -10.80 25.27
CA VAL A 33 49.55 -10.77 26.69
C VAL A 33 48.73 -9.71 27.45
N SER A 34 48.47 -8.56 26.85
CA SER A 34 47.59 -7.53 27.44
C SER A 34 46.15 -8.03 27.58
N GLU A 35 45.68 -8.85 26.65
CA GLU A 35 44.33 -9.43 26.69
C GLU A 35 44.23 -10.54 27.76
N LEU A 36 45.24 -11.39 27.88
CA LEU A 36 45.37 -12.40 28.96
C LEU A 36 45.33 -11.78 30.37
N LEU A 37 45.97 -10.62 30.56
CA LEU A 37 45.96 -9.89 31.84
C LEU A 37 44.59 -9.28 32.17
N SER A 38 43.70 -9.16 31.19
CA SER A 38 42.33 -8.66 31.37
C SER A 38 41.31 -9.77 31.69
N PHE A 39 41.72 -11.05 31.61
CA PHE A 39 40.82 -12.18 31.81
C PHE A 39 40.62 -12.53 33.28
N SER A 40 39.42 -13.02 33.62
CA SER A 40 39.16 -13.62 34.93
C SER A 40 39.92 -14.94 35.08
N ILE A 41 40.27 -15.31 36.32
CA ILE A 41 41.02 -16.54 36.64
C ILE A 41 40.36 -17.80 36.05
N GLU A 42 39.03 -17.82 35.99
CA GLU A 42 38.23 -18.93 35.45
C GLU A 42 38.31 -19.03 33.92
N ARG A 43 38.46 -17.90 33.22
CA ARG A 43 38.69 -17.84 31.77
C ARG A 43 40.14 -18.17 31.43
N LEU A 44 41.09 -17.70 32.23
CA LEU A 44 42.51 -17.99 32.07
C LEU A 44 42.83 -19.49 32.21
N HIS A 45 42.11 -20.20 33.09
CA HIS A 45 42.23 -21.67 33.23
C HIS A 45 41.74 -22.44 31.99
N LYS A 46 40.80 -21.89 31.22
CA LYS A 46 40.23 -22.54 30.03
C LYS A 46 40.95 -22.16 28.74
N GLU A 47 41.74 -21.08 28.75
CA GLU A 47 42.51 -20.59 27.61
C GLU A 47 43.43 -21.62 26.94
N PRO A 48 44.17 -22.50 27.67
CA PRO A 48 45.03 -23.49 27.02
C PRO A 48 44.24 -24.51 26.20
N GLU A 49 43.07 -24.94 26.67
CA GLU A 49 42.20 -25.86 25.93
C GLU A 49 41.55 -25.17 24.73
N LEU A 50 41.17 -23.89 24.86
CA LEU A 50 40.66 -23.07 23.74
C LEU A 50 41.71 -22.94 22.62
N LEU A 51 42.95 -22.60 22.98
CA LEU A 51 44.06 -22.52 22.01
C LEU A 51 44.34 -23.88 21.36
N ARG A 52 44.21 -24.98 22.10
CA ARG A 52 44.38 -26.34 21.56
C ARG A 52 43.32 -26.66 20.52
N VAL A 53 42.06 -26.32 20.80
CA VAL A 53 40.93 -26.50 19.87
C VAL A 53 41.09 -25.61 18.63
N ASP A 54 41.50 -24.36 18.79
CA ASP A 54 41.74 -23.45 17.67
C ASP A 54 42.93 -23.90 16.81
N ALA A 55 44.01 -24.40 17.43
CA ALA A 55 45.14 -24.97 16.68
C ALA A 55 44.72 -26.20 15.86
N GLU A 56 43.88 -27.08 16.42
CA GLU A 56 43.33 -28.22 15.69
C GLU A 56 42.41 -27.80 14.54
N ARG A 57 41.60 -26.75 14.74
CA ARG A 57 40.73 -26.17 13.72
C ARG A 57 41.53 -25.55 12.57
N VAL A 58 42.53 -24.72 12.87
CA VAL A 58 43.40 -24.11 11.87
C VAL A 58 44.15 -25.20 11.09
N ARG A 59 44.62 -26.25 11.77
CA ARG A 59 45.28 -27.38 11.11
C ARG A 59 44.35 -28.11 10.14
N ARG A 60 43.07 -28.31 10.50
CA ARG A 60 42.07 -28.90 9.59
C ARG A 60 41.77 -27.99 8.39
N GLN A 61 41.56 -26.70 8.61
CA GLN A 61 41.34 -25.74 7.53
C GLN A 61 42.55 -25.69 6.57
N MET A 62 43.77 -25.73 7.10
CA MET A 62 44.98 -25.76 6.28
C MET A 62 45.08 -27.06 5.45
N GLN A 63 44.63 -28.19 6.00
CA GLN A 63 44.54 -29.47 5.28
C GLN A 63 43.46 -29.42 4.19
N GLU A 64 42.28 -28.87 4.46
CA GLU A 64 41.21 -28.70 3.48
C GLU A 64 41.64 -27.79 2.33
N VAL A 65 42.22 -26.62 2.62
CA VAL A 65 42.73 -25.70 1.60
C VAL A 65 43.83 -26.34 0.75
N ALA A 66 44.72 -27.13 1.37
CA ALA A 66 45.76 -27.87 0.65
C ALA A 66 45.19 -28.96 -0.26
N VAL A 67 44.09 -29.62 0.14
CA VAL A 67 43.42 -30.65 -0.65
C VAL A 67 42.55 -30.04 -1.75
N GLU A 68 41.85 -28.93 -1.51
CA GLU A 68 41.03 -28.26 -2.51
C GLU A 68 41.89 -27.61 -3.61
N ASN A 69 43.04 -27.04 -3.24
CA ASN A 69 43.91 -26.32 -4.16
C ASN A 69 45.18 -27.11 -4.55
N TYR A 70 45.21 -28.43 -4.32
CA TYR A 70 46.40 -29.26 -4.60
C TYR A 70 46.84 -29.19 -6.06
N ALA A 71 45.89 -29.05 -7.00
CA ALA A 71 46.19 -28.89 -8.43
C ALA A 71 46.95 -27.59 -8.73
N ALA A 72 46.67 -26.50 -8.00
CA ALA A 72 47.41 -25.24 -8.12
C ALA A 72 48.81 -25.37 -7.52
N PHE A 73 48.98 -26.11 -6.41
CA PHE A 73 50.30 -26.42 -5.85
C PHE A 73 51.13 -27.31 -6.78
N ILE A 74 50.52 -28.32 -7.40
CA ILE A 74 51.17 -29.16 -8.41
C ILE A 74 51.56 -28.32 -9.63
N SER A 75 50.65 -27.51 -10.17
CA SER A 75 50.94 -26.65 -11.32
C SER A 75 52.05 -25.64 -11.02
N ALA A 76 52.09 -25.07 -9.81
CA ALA A 76 53.16 -24.19 -9.37
C ALA A 76 54.51 -24.93 -9.21
N SER A 77 54.46 -26.16 -8.69
CA SER A 77 55.64 -27.05 -8.57
C SER A 77 56.15 -27.51 -9.93
N GLU A 78 55.26 -27.81 -10.89
CA GLU A 78 55.58 -28.15 -12.28
C GLU A 78 56.14 -26.95 -13.04
N ALA A 79 55.58 -25.75 -12.84
CA ALA A 79 56.14 -24.53 -13.40
C ALA A 79 57.53 -24.22 -12.81
N LEU A 80 57.72 -24.39 -11.50
CA LEU A 80 59.02 -24.23 -10.84
C LEU A 80 60.03 -25.29 -11.28
N SER A 81 59.60 -26.54 -11.47
CA SER A 81 60.48 -27.61 -11.96
C SER A 81 60.84 -27.40 -13.42
N PHE A 82 59.92 -26.92 -14.25
CA PHE A 82 60.18 -26.52 -15.63
C PHE A 82 61.17 -25.36 -15.69
N VAL A 83 60.97 -24.30 -14.90
CA VAL A 83 61.90 -23.16 -14.82
C VAL A 83 63.27 -23.62 -14.31
N ARG A 84 63.32 -24.50 -13.32
CA ARG A 84 64.58 -25.08 -12.81
C ARG A 84 65.30 -25.92 -13.86
N ALA A 85 64.57 -26.74 -14.61
CA ALA A 85 65.14 -27.55 -15.69
C ALA A 85 65.67 -26.68 -16.83
N GLN A 86 64.99 -25.58 -17.16
CA GLN A 86 65.48 -24.60 -18.13
C GLN A 86 66.73 -23.87 -17.61
N LEU A 87 66.79 -23.53 -16.33
CA LEU A 87 67.97 -22.93 -15.68
C LEU A 87 69.18 -23.89 -15.62
N GLU A 88 68.97 -25.17 -15.30
CA GLU A 88 70.01 -26.21 -15.42
C GLU A 88 70.42 -26.42 -16.89
N GLY A 89 69.48 -26.26 -17.82
CA GLY A 89 69.73 -26.16 -19.26
C GLY A 89 70.61 -24.97 -19.63
N PHE A 90 70.37 -23.79 -19.05
CA PHE A 90 71.22 -22.61 -19.22
C PHE A 90 72.64 -22.86 -18.70
N ASP A 91 72.78 -23.51 -17.55
CA ASP A 91 74.09 -23.81 -16.95
C ASP A 91 74.92 -24.75 -17.84
N SER A 92 74.26 -25.78 -18.40
CA SER A 92 74.88 -26.72 -19.34
C SER A 92 75.17 -26.10 -20.72
N HIS A 93 74.34 -25.19 -21.22
CA HIS A 93 74.64 -24.42 -22.44
C HIS A 93 75.73 -23.37 -22.22
N LEU A 94 75.84 -22.78 -21.02
CA LEU A 94 76.93 -21.90 -20.62
C LEU A 94 78.24 -22.68 -20.48
N GLU A 95 78.22 -23.87 -19.88
CA GLU A 95 79.39 -24.76 -19.88
C GLU A 95 79.76 -25.17 -21.31
N ALA A 96 78.80 -25.51 -22.16
CA ALA A 96 79.06 -25.84 -23.56
C ALA A 96 79.64 -24.64 -24.33
N LEU A 97 79.19 -23.41 -24.05
CA LEU A 97 79.69 -22.17 -24.67
C LEU A 97 81.07 -21.77 -24.12
N VAL A 98 81.34 -22.03 -22.84
CA VAL A 98 82.69 -21.91 -22.26
C VAL A 98 83.62 -22.95 -22.88
N ILE A 99 83.19 -24.20 -23.05
CA ILE A 99 83.98 -25.28 -23.67
C ILE A 99 84.18 -24.99 -25.18
N LEU A 100 83.16 -24.55 -25.91
CA LEU A 100 83.22 -24.18 -27.34
C LEU A 100 83.91 -22.84 -27.59
N ALA A 101 84.01 -21.92 -26.63
CA ALA A 101 84.78 -20.69 -26.76
C ALA A 101 86.24 -20.85 -26.31
N PHE A 102 86.52 -21.71 -25.31
CA PHE A 102 87.88 -21.97 -24.84
C PHE A 102 88.63 -23.01 -25.67
N LEU A 103 87.99 -24.08 -26.17
CA LEU A 103 88.70 -25.08 -26.99
C LEU A 103 89.27 -24.51 -28.30
N PRO A 104 88.59 -23.65 -29.08
CA PRO A 104 89.18 -23.07 -30.29
C PRO A 104 90.25 -22.02 -29.97
N LEU A 105 90.17 -21.28 -28.86
CA LEU A 105 91.26 -20.36 -28.47
C LEU A 105 92.54 -21.12 -28.08
N LEU A 106 92.41 -22.28 -27.43
CA LEU A 106 93.53 -23.16 -27.10
C LEU A 106 94.05 -23.93 -28.32
N LEU A 107 93.16 -24.35 -29.24
CA LEU A 107 93.52 -24.99 -30.51
C LEU A 107 94.14 -24.03 -31.53
N VAL A 108 93.76 -22.74 -31.57
CA VAL A 108 94.42 -21.75 -32.45
C VAL A 108 95.87 -21.50 -32.02
N HIS A 109 96.16 -21.55 -30.72
CA HIS A 109 97.54 -21.43 -30.22
C HIS A 109 98.40 -22.66 -30.53
N PHE A 110 97.83 -23.87 -30.48
CA PHE A 110 98.55 -25.12 -30.75
C PHE A 110 98.57 -25.56 -32.24
N ALA A 111 97.59 -25.17 -33.06
CA ALA A 111 97.46 -25.59 -34.46
C ALA A 111 98.27 -24.75 -35.46
N SER A 112 99.05 -23.77 -35.00
CA SER A 112 99.96 -22.98 -35.85
C SER A 112 101.22 -23.74 -36.32
N LEU A 113 101.41 -25.01 -35.92
CA LEU A 113 102.63 -25.76 -36.26
C LEU A 113 102.48 -27.00 -37.16
N LEU A 114 101.30 -27.57 -37.42
CA LEU A 114 101.17 -28.72 -38.34
C LEU A 114 99.76 -28.79 -39.00
N LEU A 115 99.68 -28.58 -40.33
CA LEU A 115 98.51 -28.85 -41.20
C LEU A 115 98.29 -30.38 -41.42
N PRO A 116 97.18 -30.89 -42.06
CA PRO A 116 95.94 -30.24 -42.56
C PRO A 116 94.58 -30.94 -42.21
N ARG A 117 93.52 -30.11 -42.16
CA ARG A 117 92.09 -30.29 -42.57
C ARG A 117 91.37 -31.65 -42.47
N ALA A 118 90.40 -31.74 -41.54
CA ALA A 118 88.96 -32.07 -41.67
C ALA A 118 88.33 -32.29 -40.27
N PRO A 119 87.01 -32.15 -39.99
CA PRO A 119 85.92 -31.45 -40.67
C PRO A 119 85.33 -30.31 -39.80
N PHE A 120 85.34 -29.06 -40.26
CA PHE A 120 84.74 -27.92 -39.54
C PHE A 120 83.23 -27.71 -39.83
N ALA A 121 82.60 -28.56 -40.65
CA ALA A 121 81.23 -28.35 -41.11
C ALA A 121 80.15 -28.82 -40.12
N GLU A 122 80.36 -29.93 -39.39
CA GLU A 122 79.35 -30.48 -38.48
C GLU A 122 79.17 -29.65 -37.20
N GLN A 123 80.26 -29.10 -36.65
CA GLN A 123 80.21 -28.24 -35.46
C GLN A 123 79.61 -26.86 -35.73
N VAL A 124 79.74 -26.33 -36.95
CA VAL A 124 79.11 -25.06 -37.34
C VAL A 124 77.61 -25.27 -37.61
N VAL A 125 77.19 -26.41 -38.16
CA VAL A 125 75.76 -26.74 -38.34
C VAL A 125 75.04 -26.94 -37.00
N ALA A 126 75.68 -27.58 -36.01
CA ALA A 126 75.13 -27.69 -34.66
C ALA A 126 75.00 -26.32 -33.97
N LEU A 127 75.99 -25.43 -34.14
CA LEU A 127 75.94 -24.06 -33.64
C LEU A 127 74.84 -23.23 -34.33
N CYS A 128 74.63 -23.41 -35.64
CA CYS A 128 73.57 -22.75 -36.39
C CYS A 128 72.17 -23.25 -36.02
N GLY A 129 71.99 -24.55 -35.77
CA GLY A 129 70.72 -25.12 -35.29
C GLY A 129 70.31 -24.59 -33.91
N SER A 130 71.26 -24.47 -32.99
CA SER A 130 71.02 -23.84 -31.68
C SER A 130 70.76 -22.33 -31.76
N ILE A 131 71.23 -21.64 -32.83
CA ILE A 131 70.93 -20.22 -33.07
C ILE A 131 69.52 -20.02 -33.66
N GLU A 132 68.98 -20.98 -34.43
CA GLU A 132 67.60 -20.94 -34.95
C GLU A 132 66.54 -21.17 -33.86
N GLU A 133 66.86 -21.87 -32.78
CA GLU A 133 65.92 -22.12 -31.67
C GLU A 133 65.86 -20.96 -30.65
N ILE A 134 66.89 -20.11 -30.56
CA ILE A 134 66.90 -18.92 -29.70
C ILE A 134 65.76 -17.94 -30.00
N PRO A 135 65.44 -17.55 -31.25
CA PRO A 135 64.31 -16.67 -31.53
C PRO A 135 62.96 -17.33 -31.21
N ASN A 136 62.81 -18.64 -31.39
CA ASN A 136 61.59 -19.37 -31.01
C ASN A 136 61.42 -19.42 -29.48
N LEU A 137 62.51 -19.64 -28.74
CA LEU A 137 62.53 -19.56 -27.27
C LEU A 137 62.26 -18.13 -26.79
N THR A 138 62.83 -17.13 -27.46
CA THR A 138 62.57 -15.71 -27.15
C THR A 138 61.09 -15.36 -27.37
N SER A 139 60.48 -15.82 -28.47
CA SER A 139 59.05 -15.67 -28.75
C SER A 139 58.18 -16.34 -27.69
N GLY A 140 58.51 -17.58 -27.30
CA GLY A 140 57.79 -18.30 -26.25
C GLY A 140 57.95 -17.64 -24.87
N CYS A 141 59.12 -17.09 -24.56
CA CYS A 141 59.34 -16.30 -23.35
C CYS A 141 58.53 -14.99 -23.37
N THR A 142 58.40 -14.30 -24.52
CA THR A 142 57.57 -13.10 -24.61
C THR A 142 56.08 -13.42 -24.47
N GLU A 143 55.58 -14.47 -25.11
CA GLU A 143 54.19 -14.93 -24.96
C GLU A 143 53.89 -15.38 -23.53
N PHE A 144 54.84 -16.06 -22.88
CA PHE A 144 54.71 -16.44 -21.48
C PHE A 144 54.67 -15.22 -20.56
N VAL A 145 55.51 -14.20 -20.79
CA VAL A 145 55.53 -12.97 -19.99
C VAL A 145 54.22 -12.20 -20.16
N GLU A 146 53.69 -12.08 -21.39
CA GLU A 146 52.38 -11.45 -21.63
C GLU A 146 51.24 -12.23 -20.96
N SER A 147 51.22 -13.56 -21.09
CA SER A 147 50.22 -14.42 -20.46
C SER A 147 50.30 -14.37 -18.93
N ALA A 148 51.51 -14.37 -18.37
CA ALA A 148 51.74 -14.25 -16.94
C ALA A 148 51.30 -12.88 -16.41
N GLN A 149 51.50 -11.80 -17.18
CA GLN A 149 50.98 -10.47 -16.84
C GLN A 149 49.46 -10.43 -16.83
N GLN A 150 48.78 -11.01 -17.82
CA GLN A 150 47.32 -11.10 -17.85
C GLN A 150 46.79 -11.88 -16.63
N ILE A 151 47.39 -13.03 -16.29
CA ILE A 151 47.01 -13.82 -15.11
C ILE A 151 47.25 -13.03 -13.82
N LEU A 152 48.35 -12.28 -13.73
CA LEU A 152 48.63 -11.43 -12.56
C LEU A 152 47.62 -10.28 -12.43
N GLU A 153 47.20 -9.66 -13.53
CA GLU A 153 46.18 -8.62 -13.54
C GLU A 153 44.81 -9.18 -13.13
N GLU A 154 44.39 -10.32 -13.69
CA GLU A 154 43.16 -11.00 -13.28
C GLU A 154 43.20 -11.41 -11.80
N ARG A 155 44.32 -11.97 -11.34
CA ARG A 155 44.48 -12.35 -9.93
C ARG A 155 44.43 -11.13 -9.02
N LYS A 156 45.02 -10.00 -9.41
CA LYS A 156 44.97 -8.74 -8.67
C LYS A 156 43.54 -8.21 -8.59
N LEU A 157 42.80 -8.28 -9.70
CA LEU A 157 41.39 -7.90 -9.73
C LEU A 157 40.55 -8.79 -8.81
N ASN A 158 40.72 -10.11 -8.90
CA ASN A 158 40.04 -11.10 -8.06
C ASN A 158 40.36 -10.93 -6.57
N GLN A 159 41.62 -10.63 -6.24
CA GLN A 159 42.02 -10.39 -4.86
C GLN A 159 41.41 -9.09 -4.31
N THR A 160 41.28 -8.06 -5.16
CA THR A 160 40.61 -6.81 -4.80
C THR A 160 39.10 -7.01 -4.63
N LEU A 161 38.47 -7.84 -5.49
CA LEU A 161 37.07 -8.23 -5.35
C LEU A 161 36.84 -9.00 -4.05
N LEU A 162 37.68 -10.00 -3.76
CA LEU A 162 37.61 -10.80 -2.53
C LEU A 162 37.81 -9.93 -1.28
N ALA A 163 38.72 -8.96 -1.32
CA ALA A 163 38.92 -8.05 -0.20
C ALA A 163 37.70 -7.15 0.08
N ASN A 164 36.96 -6.76 -0.97
CA ASN A 164 35.79 -5.88 -0.86
C ASN A 164 34.44 -6.63 -0.90
N HIS A 165 34.43 -7.97 -0.97
CA HIS A 165 33.21 -8.75 -1.22
C HIS A 165 32.12 -8.51 -0.17
N SER A 166 32.49 -8.31 1.11
CA SER A 166 31.55 -8.05 2.19
C SER A 166 30.78 -6.75 1.96
N THR A 167 31.49 -5.66 1.61
CA THR A 167 30.86 -4.36 1.32
C THR A 167 29.96 -4.39 0.09
N LEU A 168 30.31 -5.23 -0.91
CA LEU A 168 29.48 -5.47 -2.08
C LEU A 168 28.21 -6.24 -1.70
N LEU A 169 28.31 -7.22 -0.81
CA LEU A 169 27.17 -7.96 -0.30
C LEU A 169 26.23 -7.03 0.48
N ASP A 170 26.75 -6.22 1.40
CA ASP A 170 25.97 -5.24 2.16
C ASP A 170 25.18 -4.30 1.23
N LEU A 171 25.81 -3.85 0.13
CA LEU A 171 25.17 -2.99 -0.87
C LEU A 171 24.03 -3.73 -1.61
N LEU A 172 24.22 -5.01 -1.93
CA LEU A 172 23.23 -5.85 -2.60
C LEU A 172 22.09 -6.29 -1.67
N GLU A 173 22.30 -6.30 -0.36
CA GLU A 173 21.28 -6.63 0.65
C GLU A 173 20.34 -5.45 0.98
N ILE A 174 20.66 -4.23 0.53
CA ILE A 174 19.85 -3.02 0.79
C ILE A 174 18.35 -3.20 0.46
N PRO A 175 17.93 -3.79 -0.66
CA PRO A 175 16.50 -3.98 -0.94
C PRO A 175 15.81 -4.86 0.10
N GLN A 176 16.48 -5.91 0.57
CA GLN A 176 15.97 -6.83 1.59
C GLN A 176 15.88 -6.15 2.96
N LEU A 177 16.87 -5.33 3.29
CA LEU A 177 16.86 -4.50 4.49
C LEU A 177 15.72 -3.47 4.43
N MET A 178 15.56 -2.79 3.29
CA MET A 178 14.51 -1.81 3.05
C MET A 178 13.11 -2.43 3.16
N ASP A 179 12.88 -3.60 2.58
CA ASP A 179 11.63 -4.35 2.74
C ASP A 179 11.36 -4.69 4.21
N THR A 180 12.39 -5.02 4.97
CA THR A 180 12.28 -5.30 6.41
C THR A 180 11.92 -4.04 7.19
N CYS A 181 12.56 -2.90 6.91
CA CYS A 181 12.21 -1.60 7.49
C CYS A 181 10.74 -1.23 7.21
N ILE A 182 10.28 -1.39 5.97
CA ILE A 182 8.89 -1.09 5.57
C ILE A 182 7.89 -1.97 6.31
N ARG A 183 8.14 -3.29 6.40
CA ARG A 183 7.28 -4.24 7.13
C ARG A 183 7.17 -3.90 8.62
N ASN A 184 8.26 -3.40 9.21
CA ASN A 184 8.31 -3.01 10.62
C ASN A 184 7.69 -1.62 10.88
N GLY A 185 7.34 -0.85 9.83
CA GLY A 185 6.80 0.50 9.96
C GLY A 185 7.86 1.60 10.15
N ASN A 186 9.13 1.22 10.05
CA ASN A 186 10.32 2.08 10.13
C ASN A 186 10.56 2.73 8.76
N TYR A 187 9.66 3.66 8.41
CA TYR A 187 9.67 4.29 7.09
C TYR A 187 10.83 5.28 6.91
N ASP A 188 11.30 5.92 7.98
CA ASP A 188 12.38 6.90 7.86
C ASP A 188 13.71 6.24 7.47
N GLU A 189 14.04 5.11 8.07
CA GLU A 189 15.23 4.32 7.75
C GLU A 189 15.14 3.75 6.33
N ALA A 190 13.96 3.30 5.90
CA ALA A 190 13.75 2.85 4.52
C ALA A 190 13.99 3.98 3.49
N LEU A 191 13.61 5.21 3.83
CA LEU A 191 13.84 6.38 2.98
C LEU A 191 15.29 6.88 3.02
N ASP A 192 16.01 6.67 4.12
CA ASP A 192 17.46 6.90 4.17
C ASP A 192 18.22 5.95 3.22
N LEU A 193 17.80 4.68 3.16
CA LEU A 193 18.35 3.70 2.22
C LEU A 193 18.07 4.08 0.76
N GLU A 194 16.87 4.56 0.44
CA GLU A 194 16.53 5.09 -0.88
C GLU A 194 17.45 6.24 -1.27
N ALA A 195 17.62 7.23 -0.38
CA ALA A 195 18.44 8.40 -0.64
C ALA A 195 19.92 8.01 -0.86
N PHE A 196 20.41 7.01 -0.11
CA PHE A 196 21.74 6.45 -0.26
C PHE A 196 21.94 5.79 -1.64
N VAL A 197 21.04 4.90 -2.05
CA VAL A 197 21.12 4.22 -3.36
C VAL A 197 20.95 5.21 -4.52
N SER A 198 20.05 6.18 -4.38
CA SER A 198 19.84 7.27 -5.35
C SER A 198 21.10 8.12 -5.52
N LYS A 199 21.82 8.39 -4.43
CA LYS A 199 23.12 9.07 -4.47
C LYS A 199 24.17 8.22 -5.20
N ILE A 200 24.33 6.94 -4.86
CA ILE A 200 25.30 6.05 -5.53
C ILE A 200 25.01 5.92 -7.02
N SER A 201 23.74 5.79 -7.41
CA SER A 201 23.32 5.71 -8.81
C SER A 201 23.70 6.96 -9.61
N LYS A 202 23.65 8.14 -8.98
CA LYS A 202 24.12 9.40 -9.60
C LYS A 202 25.64 9.50 -9.69
N LEU A 203 26.38 8.95 -8.71
CA LEU A 203 27.85 8.95 -8.74
C LEU A 203 28.42 7.94 -9.75
N HIS A 204 27.74 6.81 -9.96
CA HIS A 204 28.21 5.72 -10.82
C HIS A 204 27.12 5.30 -11.83
N PRO A 205 26.80 6.16 -12.81
CA PRO A 205 25.74 5.87 -13.77
C PRO A 205 26.09 4.71 -14.72
N ASP A 206 27.38 4.43 -14.96
CA ASP A 206 27.81 3.46 -15.97
C ASP A 206 27.78 2.00 -15.48
N LEU A 207 27.55 1.75 -14.18
CA LEU A 207 27.59 0.42 -13.60
C LEU A 207 26.21 -0.28 -13.64
N PRO A 208 26.04 -1.39 -14.39
CA PRO A 208 24.74 -2.06 -14.51
C PRO A 208 24.19 -2.60 -13.19
N VAL A 209 25.07 -3.04 -12.28
CA VAL A 209 24.68 -3.54 -10.95
C VAL A 209 24.04 -2.43 -10.11
N VAL A 210 24.60 -1.22 -10.15
CA VAL A 210 24.07 -0.06 -9.44
C VAL A 210 22.73 0.38 -10.05
N GLN A 211 22.59 0.34 -11.37
CA GLN A 211 21.32 0.62 -12.04
C GLN A 211 20.24 -0.41 -11.66
N GLY A 212 20.60 -1.71 -11.60
CA GLY A 212 19.70 -2.77 -11.16
C GLY A 212 19.24 -2.57 -9.71
N LEU A 213 20.16 -2.25 -8.81
CA LEU A 213 19.87 -1.94 -7.41
C LEU A 213 18.94 -0.73 -7.27
N ALA A 214 19.20 0.35 -8.00
CA ALA A 214 18.35 1.54 -8.00
C ALA A 214 16.94 1.25 -8.52
N ALA A 215 16.81 0.39 -9.55
CA ALA A 215 15.51 -0.02 -10.07
C ALA A 215 14.72 -0.85 -9.06
N GLU A 216 15.38 -1.74 -8.33
CA GLU A 216 14.76 -2.57 -7.29
C GLU A 216 14.29 -1.72 -6.10
N VAL A 217 15.15 -0.82 -5.60
CA VAL A 217 14.78 0.14 -4.54
C VAL A 217 13.61 1.02 -4.97
N LYS A 218 13.60 1.53 -6.22
CA LYS A 218 12.48 2.31 -6.74
C LYS A 218 11.17 1.52 -6.74
N LYS A 219 11.21 0.22 -7.08
CA LYS A 219 10.04 -0.66 -7.00
C LYS A 219 9.54 -0.82 -5.56
N THR A 220 10.45 -0.98 -4.61
CA THR A 220 10.12 -1.04 -3.17
C THR A 220 9.48 0.26 -2.67
N VAL A 221 9.99 1.44 -3.09
CA VAL A 221 9.37 2.74 -2.79
C VAL A 221 7.96 2.84 -3.37
N GLN A 222 7.71 2.37 -4.59
CA GLN A 222 6.36 2.37 -5.18
C GLN A 222 5.38 1.48 -4.40
N SER A 223 5.87 0.34 -3.88
CA SER A 223 5.09 -0.50 -2.96
C SER A 223 4.78 0.25 -1.65
N LEU A 224 5.76 0.94 -1.06
CA LEU A 224 5.56 1.78 0.13
C LEU A 224 4.51 2.87 -0.11
N ILE A 225 4.59 3.61 -1.22
CA ILE A 225 3.60 4.65 -1.58
C ILE A 225 2.19 4.03 -1.61
N SER A 226 2.04 2.88 -2.27
CA SER A 226 0.75 2.18 -2.38
C SER A 226 0.20 1.79 -1.00
N GLN A 227 1.05 1.28 -0.11
CA GLN A 227 0.67 0.94 1.27
C GLN A 227 0.27 2.16 2.10
N LEU A 228 1.01 3.27 1.98
CA LEU A 228 0.72 4.53 2.68
C LEU A 228 -0.61 5.13 2.20
N LEU A 229 -0.86 5.16 0.89
CA LEU A 229 -2.13 5.61 0.32
C LEU A 229 -3.29 4.70 0.76
N GLN A 230 -3.07 3.39 0.83
CA GLN A 230 -4.08 2.45 1.32
C GLN A 230 -4.40 2.68 2.81
N LYS A 231 -3.42 3.05 3.63
CA LYS A 231 -3.65 3.46 5.02
C LYS A 231 -4.47 4.75 5.12
N LEU A 232 -4.28 5.71 4.21
CA LEU A 232 -5.14 6.91 4.15
C LEU A 232 -6.59 6.59 3.72
N ARG A 233 -6.82 5.45 3.06
CA ARG A 233 -8.15 4.94 2.67
C ARG A 233 -8.84 4.12 3.77
N SER A 234 -8.36 4.17 5.02
CA SER A 234 -8.97 3.49 6.16
C SER A 234 -9.38 4.46 7.26
N ASN A 235 -9.92 3.94 8.37
CA ASN A 235 -10.20 4.76 9.54
C ASN A 235 -8.89 5.13 10.24
N ILE A 236 -8.47 6.39 10.09
CA ILE A 236 -7.17 6.89 10.52
C ILE A 236 -7.31 8.19 11.30
N GLN A 237 -6.50 8.32 12.35
CA GLN A 237 -6.46 9.49 13.24
C GLN A 237 -5.48 10.54 12.71
N LEU A 238 -5.71 11.81 13.07
CA LEU A 238 -4.90 12.94 12.60
C LEU A 238 -3.38 12.77 12.77
N PRO A 239 -2.85 12.29 13.93
CA PRO A 239 -1.39 12.14 14.09
C PRO A 239 -0.77 11.19 13.06
N GLU A 240 -1.45 10.10 12.74
CA GLU A 240 -0.98 9.14 11.74
C GLU A 240 -1.13 9.70 10.32
N CYS A 241 -2.18 10.48 10.03
CA CYS A 241 -2.28 11.21 8.75
C CYS A 241 -1.09 12.16 8.55
N LEU A 242 -0.73 12.94 9.57
CA LEU A 242 0.43 13.84 9.52
C LEU A 242 1.72 13.07 9.23
N ARG A 243 1.93 11.93 9.91
CA ARG A 243 3.10 11.08 9.71
C ARG A 243 3.16 10.52 8.30
N ILE A 244 2.05 9.96 7.79
CA ILE A 244 1.99 9.41 6.43
C ILE A 244 2.24 10.51 5.39
N VAL A 245 1.59 11.67 5.51
CA VAL A 245 1.77 12.77 4.56
C VAL A 245 3.20 13.33 4.63
N ALA A 246 3.82 13.36 5.80
CA ALA A 246 5.23 13.73 5.93
C ALA A 246 6.16 12.77 5.18
N HIS A 247 5.94 11.45 5.29
CA HIS A 247 6.71 10.46 4.51
C HIS A 247 6.46 10.61 3.00
N LEU A 248 5.21 10.82 2.57
CA LEU A 248 4.89 11.05 1.15
C LEU A 248 5.55 12.32 0.61
N ARG A 249 5.60 13.39 1.41
CA ARG A 249 6.32 14.63 1.06
C ARG A 249 7.83 14.41 0.95
N ARG A 250 8.40 13.59 1.84
CA ARG A 250 9.83 13.23 1.83
C ARG A 250 10.21 12.38 0.60
N ILE A 251 9.33 11.48 0.16
CA ILE A 251 9.50 10.68 -1.07
C ILE A 251 9.57 11.57 -2.31
N GLY A 252 8.88 12.72 -2.31
CA GLY A 252 9.02 13.74 -3.36
C GLY A 252 8.43 13.36 -4.73
N VAL A 253 7.61 12.30 -4.80
CA VAL A 253 6.92 11.89 -6.04
C VAL A 253 5.74 12.81 -6.37
N PHE A 254 5.06 13.34 -5.34
CA PHE A 254 3.92 14.24 -5.48
C PHE A 254 4.33 15.68 -5.21
N GLY A 255 3.93 16.61 -6.08
CA GLY A 255 3.94 18.03 -5.74
C GLY A 255 2.90 18.35 -4.65
N GLU A 256 3.02 19.49 -3.96
CA GLU A 256 2.12 19.82 -2.84
C GLU A 256 0.64 19.85 -3.25
N SER A 257 0.32 20.39 -4.43
CA SER A 257 -1.04 20.39 -4.98
C SER A 257 -1.56 18.98 -5.31
N GLU A 258 -0.68 18.10 -5.79
CA GLU A 258 -1.04 16.71 -6.07
C GLU A 258 -1.24 15.93 -4.78
N LEU A 259 -0.41 16.17 -3.76
CA LEU A 259 -0.52 15.55 -2.44
C LEU A 259 -1.85 15.92 -1.76
N ARG A 260 -2.26 17.19 -1.85
CA ARG A 260 -3.59 17.66 -1.40
C ARG A 260 -4.72 16.89 -2.08
N LEU A 261 -4.65 16.74 -3.39
CA LEU A 261 -5.66 16.01 -4.17
C LEU A 261 -5.68 14.50 -3.83
N GLN A 262 -4.50 13.87 -3.73
CA GLN A 262 -4.38 12.46 -3.38
C GLN A 262 -4.91 12.17 -1.98
N PHE A 263 -4.67 13.07 -1.03
CA PHE A 263 -5.25 12.98 0.31
C PHE A 263 -6.78 12.96 0.25
N LEU A 264 -7.39 13.97 -0.38
CA LEU A 264 -8.86 14.05 -0.50
C LEU A 264 -9.45 12.83 -1.23
N ARG A 265 -8.83 12.38 -2.32
CA ARG A 265 -9.24 11.17 -3.04
C ARG A 265 -9.19 9.92 -2.17
N CYS A 266 -8.16 9.76 -1.34
CA CYS A 266 -8.06 8.62 -0.44
C CYS A 266 -9.15 8.67 0.64
N ARG A 267 -9.41 9.85 1.21
CA ARG A 267 -10.48 10.03 2.21
C ARG A 267 -11.87 9.82 1.60
N GLU A 268 -12.09 10.29 0.38
CA GLU A 268 -13.35 10.09 -0.36
C GLU A 268 -13.58 8.62 -0.71
N ALA A 269 -12.55 7.90 -1.15
CA ALA A 269 -12.65 6.46 -1.39
C ALA A 269 -13.00 5.69 -0.11
N TRP A 270 -12.44 6.10 1.04
CA TRP A 270 -12.79 5.53 2.34
C TRP A 270 -14.24 5.81 2.73
N LEU A 271 -14.70 7.06 2.60
CA LEU A 271 -16.10 7.44 2.86
C LEU A 271 -17.06 6.67 1.97
N SER A 272 -16.74 6.56 0.69
CA SER A 272 -17.55 5.81 -0.28
C SER A 272 -17.66 4.34 0.10
N GLY A 273 -16.55 3.71 0.53
CA GLY A 273 -16.57 2.34 1.05
C GLY A 273 -17.49 2.16 2.27
N ILE A 274 -17.51 3.13 3.20
CA ILE A 274 -18.45 3.08 4.35
C ILE A 274 -19.90 3.15 3.87
N LEU A 275 -20.20 3.97 2.86
CA LEU A 275 -21.55 4.10 2.31
C LEU A 275 -21.99 2.87 1.52
N GLU A 276 -21.05 2.20 0.84
CA GLU A 276 -21.28 0.94 0.12
C GLU A 276 -21.61 -0.22 1.07
N ASP A 277 -21.04 -0.21 2.27
CA ASP A 277 -21.30 -1.22 3.32
C ASP A 277 -22.68 -1.07 4.00
N LEU A 278 -23.39 0.04 3.79
CA LEU A 278 -24.72 0.26 4.38
C LEU A 278 -25.78 -0.63 3.72
N ASP A 279 -26.72 -1.15 4.52
CA ASP A 279 -27.85 -1.92 3.98
C ASP A 279 -28.78 -1.03 3.16
N GLN A 280 -28.91 -1.34 1.87
CA GLN A 280 -29.75 -0.62 0.92
C GLN A 280 -31.18 -1.19 0.80
N ARG A 281 -31.50 -2.28 1.51
CA ARG A 281 -32.84 -2.89 1.47
C ARG A 281 -33.92 -1.96 2.01
N ASN A 282 -33.59 -1.22 3.07
CA ASN A 282 -34.47 -0.23 3.67
C ASN A 282 -33.94 1.18 3.39
N VAL A 283 -34.69 1.94 2.60
CA VAL A 283 -34.36 3.32 2.23
C VAL A 283 -34.19 4.22 3.45
N TYR A 284 -35.02 4.07 4.47
CA TYR A 284 -34.95 4.88 5.69
C TYR A 284 -33.66 4.61 6.47
N ASP A 285 -33.32 3.33 6.67
CA ASP A 285 -32.11 2.95 7.40
C ASP A 285 -30.84 3.37 6.64
N TYR A 286 -30.84 3.22 5.30
CA TYR A 286 -29.76 3.70 4.44
C TYR A 286 -29.57 5.21 4.58
N LEU A 287 -30.63 6.02 4.43
CA LEU A 287 -30.53 7.48 4.53
C LEU A 287 -30.08 7.92 5.92
N LYS A 288 -30.57 7.29 6.98
CA LYS A 288 -30.12 7.54 8.36
C LYS A 288 -28.64 7.22 8.55
N GLY A 289 -28.19 6.08 8.00
CA GLY A 289 -26.78 5.66 8.00
C GLY A 289 -25.90 6.65 7.24
N MET A 290 -26.32 7.06 6.05
CA MET A 290 -25.63 8.04 5.21
C MET A 290 -25.51 9.40 5.90
N VAL A 291 -26.58 9.92 6.51
CA VAL A 291 -26.55 11.20 7.26
C VAL A 291 -25.58 11.10 8.43
N THR A 292 -25.59 9.99 9.16
CA THR A 292 -24.68 9.74 10.28
C THR A 292 -23.22 9.66 9.83
N CYS A 293 -22.95 8.92 8.75
CA CYS A 293 -21.63 8.79 8.14
C CYS A 293 -21.05 10.17 7.77
N HIS A 294 -21.80 10.96 7.01
CA HIS A 294 -21.36 12.31 6.62
C HIS A 294 -21.15 13.21 7.84
N ARG A 295 -22.07 13.18 8.80
CA ARG A 295 -21.95 14.00 10.03
C ARG A 295 -20.67 13.73 10.78
N VAL A 296 -20.34 12.45 10.97
CA VAL A 296 -19.17 12.04 11.76
C VAL A 296 -17.90 12.29 10.96
N HIS A 297 -17.85 11.85 9.71
CA HIS A 297 -16.57 11.71 9.01
C HIS A 297 -16.21 12.88 8.09
N LEU A 298 -17.18 13.63 7.54
CA LEU A 298 -16.88 14.77 6.67
C LEU A 298 -16.19 15.90 7.44
N PHE A 299 -16.64 16.16 8.68
CA PHE A 299 -16.01 17.11 9.59
C PHE A 299 -14.56 16.74 9.89
N ASP A 300 -14.30 15.46 10.17
CA ASP A 300 -12.95 14.96 10.45
C ASP A 300 -12.02 15.12 9.24
N VAL A 301 -12.47 14.77 8.03
CA VAL A 301 -11.66 14.92 6.81
C VAL A 301 -11.30 16.38 6.56
N VAL A 302 -12.26 17.30 6.72
CA VAL A 302 -12.01 18.75 6.57
C VAL A 302 -10.98 19.25 7.58
N ASN A 303 -11.09 18.83 8.85
CA ASN A 303 -10.13 19.21 9.88
C ASN A 303 -8.76 18.58 9.66
N GLN A 304 -8.71 17.32 9.24
CA GLN A 304 -7.46 16.65 8.90
C GLN A 304 -6.75 17.39 7.76
N TYR A 305 -7.46 17.74 6.70
CA TYR A 305 -6.90 18.51 5.59
C TYR A 305 -6.34 19.86 6.07
N ARG A 306 -7.13 20.63 6.83
CA ARG A 306 -6.69 21.94 7.35
C ARG A 306 -5.45 21.82 8.23
N ALA A 307 -5.39 20.81 9.10
CA ALA A 307 -4.25 20.59 9.98
C ALA A 307 -2.97 20.17 9.23
N ILE A 308 -3.11 19.47 8.10
CA ILE A 308 -1.97 18.96 7.31
C ILE A 308 -1.45 20.02 6.34
N PHE A 309 -2.35 20.76 5.67
CA PHE A 309 -2.02 21.61 4.52
C PHE A 309 -2.15 23.12 4.77
N ASN A 310 -2.88 23.55 5.81
CA ASN A 310 -3.08 24.97 6.10
C ASN A 310 -2.31 25.45 7.35
N ASN A 311 -1.38 24.64 7.87
CA ASN A 311 -0.71 24.92 9.13
C ASN A 311 0.45 25.92 9.01
N ASP A 312 0.89 26.23 7.78
CA ASP A 312 1.91 27.24 7.53
C ASP A 312 1.28 28.64 7.55
N LYS A 313 1.39 29.28 8.71
CA LYS A 313 1.01 30.69 8.95
C LYS A 313 1.94 31.69 8.24
N SER A 314 2.83 31.25 7.36
CA SER A 314 3.50 32.12 6.42
C SER A 314 2.47 32.53 5.36
N GLY A 315 2.14 33.82 5.28
CA GLY A 315 1.20 34.36 4.29
C GLY A 315 1.69 34.28 2.84
N ASN A 316 2.30 33.17 2.44
CA ASN A 316 2.76 32.88 1.09
C ASN A 316 1.55 32.44 0.25
N GLU A 317 1.43 33.02 -0.95
CA GLU A 317 0.41 32.68 -1.95
C GLU A 317 0.42 31.19 -2.35
N GLU A 318 1.51 30.45 -2.09
CA GLU A 318 1.66 29.00 -2.31
C GLU A 318 0.76 28.13 -1.40
N ASN A 319 0.25 28.68 -0.30
CA ASN A 319 -0.70 28.00 0.59
C ASN A 319 -2.16 28.17 0.19
N TYR A 320 -2.42 28.90 -0.89
CA TYR A 320 -3.75 28.99 -1.46
C TYR A 320 -4.10 27.68 -2.16
N ASP A 321 -5.04 26.92 -1.61
CA ASP A 321 -5.46 25.63 -2.18
C ASP A 321 -6.35 25.77 -3.43
N GLY A 322 -6.53 26.98 -3.97
CA GLY A 322 -7.39 27.23 -5.11
C GLY A 322 -8.88 27.05 -4.82
N GLY A 323 -9.28 26.93 -3.55
CA GLY A 323 -10.61 26.50 -3.16
C GLY A 323 -10.84 24.99 -3.30
N LEU A 324 -9.79 24.17 -3.43
CA LEU A 324 -9.88 22.72 -3.61
C LEU A 324 -10.69 22.05 -2.50
N LEU A 325 -10.36 22.34 -1.24
CA LEU A 325 -11.09 21.77 -0.09
C LEU A 325 -12.57 22.16 -0.13
N PHE A 326 -12.85 23.44 -0.43
CA PHE A 326 -14.22 23.94 -0.49
C PHE A 326 -15.00 23.29 -1.63
N SER A 327 -14.41 23.20 -2.82
CA SER A 327 -15.01 22.53 -3.98
C SER A 327 -15.29 21.05 -3.71
N TRP A 328 -14.33 20.34 -3.10
CA TRP A 328 -14.50 18.94 -2.73
C TRP A 328 -15.61 18.76 -1.70
N ALA A 329 -15.59 19.56 -0.63
CA ALA A 329 -16.60 19.49 0.42
C ALA A 329 -18.00 19.84 -0.09
N MET A 330 -18.08 20.82 -1.02
CA MET A 330 -19.34 21.17 -1.65
C MET A 330 -19.86 20.06 -2.56
N GLN A 331 -18.98 19.35 -3.26
CA GLN A 331 -19.37 18.16 -4.03
C GLN A 331 -19.96 17.09 -3.11
N GLN A 332 -19.40 16.85 -1.92
CA GLN A 332 -19.94 15.87 -0.96
C GLN A 332 -21.35 16.26 -0.49
N VAL A 333 -21.58 17.54 -0.18
CA VAL A 333 -22.92 18.05 0.16
C VAL A 333 -23.87 17.95 -1.03
N SER A 334 -23.42 18.24 -2.25
CA SER A 334 -24.24 18.09 -3.46
C SER A 334 -24.66 16.63 -3.68
N ASN A 335 -23.74 15.68 -3.49
CA ASN A 335 -24.04 14.25 -3.55
C ASN A 335 -25.06 13.85 -2.48
N HIS A 336 -24.88 14.33 -1.25
CA HIS A 336 -25.83 14.11 -0.14
C HIS A 336 -27.25 14.57 -0.47
N LEU A 337 -27.40 15.80 -0.97
CA LEU A 337 -28.69 16.38 -1.34
C LEU A 337 -29.32 15.64 -2.53
N THR A 338 -28.51 15.25 -3.51
CA THR A 338 -28.98 14.49 -4.68
C THR A 338 -29.54 13.13 -4.26
N THR A 339 -28.84 12.41 -3.38
CA THR A 339 -29.31 11.13 -2.85
C THR A 339 -30.61 11.28 -2.07
N LEU A 340 -30.74 12.32 -1.24
CA LEU A 340 -32.00 12.63 -0.55
C LEU A 340 -33.14 12.87 -1.54
N GLN A 341 -32.90 13.68 -2.58
CA GLN A 341 -33.91 13.98 -3.59
C GLN A 341 -34.42 12.74 -4.33
N VAL A 342 -33.53 11.79 -4.62
CA VAL A 342 -33.87 10.54 -5.32
C VAL A 342 -34.58 9.53 -4.41
N MET A 343 -34.17 9.42 -3.14
CA MET A 343 -34.60 8.34 -2.26
C MET A 343 -35.78 8.69 -1.35
N LEU A 344 -35.93 9.95 -0.92
CA LEU A 344 -37.02 10.37 -0.04
C LEU A 344 -38.43 10.06 -0.59
N PRO A 345 -38.73 10.17 -1.90
CA PRO A 345 -40.04 9.81 -2.44
C PRO A 345 -40.46 8.34 -2.22
N ASN A 346 -39.52 7.45 -1.89
CA ASN A 346 -39.80 6.04 -1.63
C ASN A 346 -40.21 5.76 -0.17
N ILE A 347 -40.13 6.76 0.72
CA ILE A 347 -40.58 6.65 2.10
C ILE A 347 -42.08 6.89 2.17
N SER A 348 -42.79 5.99 2.86
CA SER A 348 -44.26 6.02 2.95
C SER A 348 -44.78 6.49 4.32
N GLU A 349 -43.90 6.92 5.22
CA GLU A 349 -44.25 7.31 6.59
C GLU A 349 -43.75 8.73 6.88
N GLY A 350 -44.64 9.61 7.32
CA GLY A 350 -44.27 11.00 7.60
C GLY A 350 -43.40 11.18 8.85
N GLY A 351 -43.55 10.30 9.84
CA GLY A 351 -42.65 10.27 11.01
C GLY A 351 -41.21 9.97 10.62
N SER A 352 -41.01 9.06 9.66
CA SER A 352 -39.70 8.73 9.09
C SER A 352 -39.10 9.90 8.33
N LEU A 353 -39.89 10.63 7.53
CA LEU A 353 -39.45 11.88 6.86
C LEU A 353 -39.03 12.95 7.88
N SER A 354 -39.83 13.18 8.92
CA SER A 354 -39.51 14.14 9.98
C SER A 354 -38.20 13.81 10.67
N ASN A 355 -37.99 12.53 11.03
CA ASN A 355 -36.76 12.13 11.70
C ASN A 355 -35.52 12.30 10.81
N ILE A 356 -35.60 11.97 9.51
CA ILE A 356 -34.48 12.21 8.58
C ILE A 356 -34.21 13.71 8.47
N LEU A 357 -35.25 14.56 8.38
CA LEU A 357 -35.09 16.01 8.35
C LEU A 357 -34.34 16.53 9.58
N ASP A 358 -34.71 16.08 10.78
CA ASP A 358 -34.03 16.46 12.03
C ASP A 358 -32.56 16.02 12.01
N GLN A 359 -32.27 14.80 11.55
CA GLN A 359 -30.89 14.32 11.42
C GLN A 359 -30.08 15.14 10.40
N CYS A 360 -30.68 15.49 9.26
CA CYS A 360 -30.06 16.34 8.24
C CYS A 360 -29.80 17.75 8.77
N MET A 361 -30.75 18.35 9.48
CA MET A 361 -30.62 19.66 10.11
C MET A 361 -29.48 19.67 11.13
N TYR A 362 -29.41 18.63 11.98
CA TYR A 362 -28.34 18.47 12.95
C TYR A 362 -26.98 18.25 12.29
N CYS A 363 -26.92 17.43 11.23
CA CYS A 363 -25.71 17.21 10.43
C CYS A 363 -25.20 18.51 9.80
N ALA A 364 -26.08 19.25 9.11
CA ALA A 364 -25.75 20.52 8.47
C ALA A 364 -25.32 21.59 9.48
N MET A 365 -25.95 21.63 10.66
CA MET A 365 -25.53 22.52 11.75
C MET A 365 -24.11 22.21 12.23
N GLY A 366 -23.78 20.92 12.43
CA GLY A 366 -22.42 20.50 12.80
C GLY A 366 -21.38 20.85 11.73
N LEU A 367 -21.72 20.64 10.47
CA LEU A 367 -20.89 21.01 9.32
C LEU A 367 -20.81 22.52 9.08
N GLY A 368 -21.73 23.30 9.66
CA GLY A 368 -21.65 24.77 9.68
C GLY A 368 -20.38 25.30 10.33
N LEU A 369 -19.82 24.59 11.32
CA LEU A 369 -18.53 24.94 11.95
C LEU A 369 -17.35 24.93 10.98
N VAL A 370 -17.46 24.17 9.89
CA VAL A 370 -16.46 24.12 8.82
C VAL A 370 -16.87 24.92 7.57
N GLY A 371 -17.99 25.63 7.61
CA GLY A 371 -18.48 26.48 6.52
C GLY A 371 -19.36 25.75 5.50
N LEU A 372 -19.94 24.61 5.87
CA LEU A 372 -20.74 23.74 4.99
C LEU A 372 -22.21 23.64 5.45
N ASP A 373 -22.80 24.73 5.94
CA ASP A 373 -24.20 24.73 6.39
C ASP A 373 -25.14 24.70 5.17
N PHE A 374 -25.79 23.55 4.96
CA PHE A 374 -26.73 23.32 3.86
C PHE A 374 -28.21 23.30 4.32
N ARG A 375 -28.53 23.76 5.53
CA ARG A 375 -29.91 23.74 6.04
C ARG A 375 -30.89 24.48 5.12
N GLY A 376 -30.44 25.57 4.49
CA GLY A 376 -31.25 26.33 3.53
C GLY A 376 -31.62 25.57 2.25
N LEU A 377 -30.95 24.45 1.96
CA LEU A 377 -31.18 23.63 0.76
C LEU A 377 -32.10 22.44 1.02
N LEU A 378 -32.37 22.10 2.28
CA LEU A 378 -33.23 20.97 2.67
C LEU A 378 -34.73 21.20 2.41
N PRO A 379 -35.34 22.38 2.71
CA PRO A 379 -36.77 22.58 2.59
C PRO A 379 -37.39 22.14 1.25
N PRO A 380 -36.90 22.56 0.06
CA PRO A 380 -37.53 22.17 -1.20
C PRO A 380 -37.50 20.66 -1.45
N ILE A 381 -36.49 19.95 -0.93
CA ILE A 381 -36.35 18.50 -1.10
C ILE A 381 -37.40 17.77 -0.24
N PHE A 382 -37.54 18.17 1.02
CA PHE A 382 -38.50 17.56 1.94
C PHE A 382 -39.94 17.96 1.66
N GLU A 383 -40.18 19.20 1.22
CA GLU A 383 -41.49 19.65 0.77
C GLU A 383 -42.01 18.80 -0.39
N ASN A 384 -41.16 18.52 -1.38
CA ASN A 384 -41.52 17.63 -2.49
C ASN A 384 -41.81 16.19 -2.01
N ALA A 385 -41.04 15.66 -1.06
CA ALA A 385 -41.30 14.33 -0.49
C ALA A 385 -42.62 14.26 0.28
N VAL A 386 -42.92 15.29 1.09
CA VAL A 386 -44.19 15.42 1.85
C VAL A 386 -45.38 15.53 0.90
N LEU A 387 -45.28 16.34 -0.15
CA LEU A 387 -46.32 16.47 -1.16
C LEU A 387 -46.61 15.14 -1.85
N ASN A 388 -45.55 14.41 -2.26
CA ASN A 388 -45.70 13.10 -2.88
C ASN A 388 -46.35 12.07 -1.95
N LEU A 389 -45.96 12.05 -0.67
CA LEU A 389 -46.57 11.18 0.34
C LEU A 389 -48.07 11.47 0.49
N PHE A 390 -48.43 12.75 0.65
CA PHE A 390 -49.82 13.15 0.82
C PHE A 390 -50.66 12.84 -0.43
N SER A 391 -50.16 13.18 -1.62
CA SER A 391 -50.87 12.93 -2.90
C SER A 391 -51.06 11.43 -3.16
N LYS A 392 -50.07 10.59 -2.82
CA LYS A 392 -50.19 9.12 -2.92
C LYS A 392 -51.26 8.58 -1.96
N ASN A 393 -51.27 9.05 -0.71
CA ASN A 393 -52.27 8.64 0.28
C ASN A 393 -53.68 9.10 -0.10
N MET A 394 -53.83 10.32 -0.62
CA MET A 394 -55.10 10.82 -1.16
C MET A 394 -55.58 10.01 -2.36
N SER A 395 -54.68 9.68 -3.29
CA SER A 395 -55.00 8.83 -4.45
C SER A 395 -55.48 7.44 -3.99
N THR A 396 -54.81 6.86 -3.00
CA THR A 396 -55.18 5.57 -2.39
C THR A 396 -56.56 5.64 -1.73
N ALA A 397 -56.88 6.75 -1.05
CA ALA A 397 -58.20 6.95 -0.44
C ALA A 397 -59.31 7.01 -1.50
N VAL A 398 -59.08 7.70 -2.63
CA VAL A 398 -60.01 7.76 -3.77
C VAL A 398 -60.17 6.39 -4.45
N GLU A 399 -59.08 5.65 -4.65
CA GLU A 399 -59.12 4.30 -5.23
C GLU A 399 -59.90 3.33 -4.35
N ASN A 400 -59.64 3.33 -3.03
CA ASN A 400 -60.37 2.51 -2.07
C ASN A 400 -61.87 2.86 -2.05
N PHE A 401 -62.21 4.15 -2.14
CA PHE A 401 -63.59 4.59 -2.30
C PHE A 401 -64.25 3.98 -3.53
N GLN A 402 -63.58 4.06 -4.70
CA GLN A 402 -64.12 3.52 -5.96
C GLN A 402 -64.35 2.01 -5.87
N VAL A 403 -63.37 1.26 -5.33
CA VAL A 403 -63.49 -0.20 -5.14
C VAL A 403 -64.67 -0.55 -4.23
N VAL A 404 -64.85 0.18 -3.14
CA VAL A 404 -65.95 -0.05 -2.19
C VAL A 404 -67.28 0.34 -2.82
N LEU A 405 -67.35 1.47 -3.55
CA LEU A 405 -68.55 1.92 -4.25
C LEU A 405 -69.02 0.90 -5.31
N ASP A 406 -68.10 0.36 -6.10
CA ASP A 406 -68.41 -0.62 -7.14
C ASP A 406 -68.91 -1.95 -6.56
N SER A 407 -68.37 -2.37 -5.42
CA SER A 407 -68.79 -3.59 -4.73
C SER A 407 -69.96 -3.38 -3.76
N HIS A 408 -70.38 -2.14 -3.52
CA HIS A 408 -71.42 -1.80 -2.54
C HIS A 408 -72.79 -2.37 -2.92
N ARG A 409 -73.50 -2.90 -1.91
CA ARG A 409 -74.88 -3.39 -2.04
C ARG A 409 -75.82 -2.43 -1.32
N TRP A 410 -76.73 -1.82 -2.06
CA TRP A 410 -77.69 -0.84 -1.58
C TRP A 410 -78.85 -1.50 -0.83
N VAL A 411 -78.58 -1.99 0.37
CA VAL A 411 -79.58 -2.62 1.26
C VAL A 411 -79.74 -1.77 2.51
N PRO A 412 -80.98 -1.54 3.00
CA PRO A 412 -81.19 -0.84 4.27
C PRO A 412 -80.45 -1.56 5.40
N MET A 413 -79.64 -0.81 6.13
CA MET A 413 -78.92 -1.34 7.29
C MET A 413 -79.94 -1.71 8.38
N PRO A 414 -79.81 -2.86 9.06
CA PRO A 414 -80.64 -3.15 10.22
C PRO A 414 -80.39 -2.07 11.28
N SER A 415 -81.45 -1.57 11.92
CA SER A 415 -81.35 -0.56 12.98
C SER A 415 -80.49 -1.10 14.13
N VAL A 416 -79.21 -0.75 14.13
CA VAL A 416 -78.34 -0.99 15.28
C VAL A 416 -78.74 0.05 16.31
N GLY A 417 -79.19 -0.41 17.49
CA GLY A 417 -79.82 0.42 18.53
C GLY A 417 -78.89 1.42 19.23
N PHE A 418 -78.19 2.26 18.48
CA PHE A 418 -77.56 3.46 19.02
C PHE A 418 -78.60 4.57 19.05
N VAL A 419 -79.12 4.81 20.26
CA VAL A 419 -80.01 5.93 20.52
C VAL A 419 -79.19 7.21 20.39
N ALA A 420 -79.33 7.93 19.29
CA ALA A 420 -78.80 9.28 19.12
C ALA A 420 -79.64 10.27 19.96
N ASN A 421 -79.58 10.13 21.29
CA ASN A 421 -80.11 11.09 22.26
C ASN A 421 -79.02 11.38 23.29
N GLY A 422 -77.92 11.98 22.82
CA GLY A 422 -77.00 12.71 23.67
C GLY A 422 -77.08 14.17 23.26
N VAL A 423 -77.52 15.02 24.17
CA VAL A 423 -77.34 16.48 24.06
C VAL A 423 -75.85 16.70 23.80
N VAL A 424 -75.51 17.41 22.71
CA VAL A 424 -74.14 17.84 22.44
C VAL A 424 -73.75 18.82 23.53
N ASP A 425 -73.03 18.33 24.53
CA ASP A 425 -72.36 19.19 25.51
C ASP A 425 -71.12 19.75 24.82
N GLU A 426 -71.12 21.05 24.49
CA GLU A 426 -70.02 21.75 23.78
C GLU A 426 -68.70 21.81 24.58
N THR A 427 -68.60 21.12 25.72
CA THR A 427 -67.43 21.17 26.62
C THR A 427 -66.61 19.89 26.69
N SER A 428 -66.90 18.87 25.87
CA SER A 428 -66.04 17.69 25.72
C SER A 428 -65.49 17.58 24.31
N ASP A 429 -64.16 17.60 24.15
CA ASP A 429 -63.41 17.19 22.95
C ASP A 429 -63.59 15.68 22.66
N ASP A 430 -64.83 15.20 22.65
CA ASP A 430 -65.15 13.81 22.39
C ASP A 430 -65.23 13.63 20.86
N VAL A 431 -64.07 13.30 20.27
CA VAL A 431 -63.90 12.99 18.84
C VAL A 431 -64.57 11.64 18.53
N THR A 432 -65.88 11.54 18.73
CA THR A 432 -66.65 10.37 18.31
C THR A 432 -66.90 10.46 16.80
N PRO A 433 -66.67 9.38 16.03
CA PRO A 433 -66.92 9.40 14.60
C PRO A 433 -68.40 9.69 14.33
N PRO A 434 -68.74 10.59 13.37
CA PRO A 434 -70.12 10.91 13.04
C PRO A 434 -70.92 9.62 12.75
N SER A 435 -71.97 9.37 13.51
CA SER A 435 -72.82 8.17 13.35
C SER A 435 -73.42 8.08 11.94
N VAL A 436 -73.60 9.22 11.27
CA VAL A 436 -74.06 9.37 9.88
C VAL A 436 -73.13 8.67 8.87
N LEU A 437 -71.82 8.62 9.14
CA LEU A 437 -70.86 7.94 8.25
C LEU A 437 -70.98 6.41 8.32
N MET A 438 -71.51 5.86 9.42
CA MET A 438 -71.70 4.41 9.54
C MET A 438 -72.73 3.86 8.55
N GLU A 439 -73.71 4.67 8.15
CA GLU A 439 -74.73 4.33 7.17
C GLU A 439 -74.20 4.36 5.72
N HIS A 440 -72.97 4.85 5.53
CA HIS A 440 -72.38 5.13 4.24
C HIS A 440 -70.96 4.55 4.10
N PRO A 441 -70.81 3.21 3.98
CA PRO A 441 -69.51 2.55 3.98
C PRO A 441 -68.49 3.07 2.95
N PRO A 442 -68.86 3.36 1.68
CA PRO A 442 -67.92 3.97 0.73
C PRO A 442 -67.35 5.30 1.24
N LEU A 443 -68.22 6.19 1.73
CA LEU A 443 -67.83 7.51 2.23
C LEU A 443 -66.98 7.39 3.50
N ALA A 444 -67.32 6.48 4.41
CA ALA A 444 -66.53 6.21 5.61
C ALA A 444 -65.09 5.77 5.27
N VAL A 445 -64.92 4.90 4.28
CA VAL A 445 -63.59 4.47 3.82
C VAL A 445 -62.78 5.64 3.28
N PHE A 446 -63.42 6.52 2.49
CA PHE A 446 -62.76 7.71 1.97
C PHE A 446 -62.32 8.67 3.09
N VAL A 447 -63.22 9.04 3.99
CA VAL A 447 -62.94 9.96 5.11
C VAL A 447 -61.86 9.40 6.04
N ASN A 448 -61.86 8.09 6.29
CA ASN A 448 -60.80 7.42 7.04
C ASN A 448 -59.45 7.50 6.30
N GLY A 449 -59.46 7.33 4.97
CA GLY A 449 -58.27 7.49 4.14
C GLY A 449 -57.71 8.91 4.17
N VAL A 450 -58.56 9.93 4.05
CA VAL A 450 -58.16 11.35 4.21
C VAL A 450 -57.59 11.60 5.61
N SER A 451 -58.25 11.09 6.65
CA SER A 451 -57.76 11.20 8.03
C SER A 451 -56.41 10.54 8.21
N ALA A 452 -56.19 9.36 7.62
CA ALA A 452 -54.89 8.69 7.62
C ALA A 452 -53.82 9.52 6.89
N ALA A 453 -54.13 10.11 5.73
CA ALA A 453 -53.22 10.99 5.01
C ALA A 453 -52.82 12.22 5.84
N MET A 454 -53.78 12.83 6.55
CA MET A 454 -53.54 13.96 7.46
C MET A 454 -52.71 13.54 8.69
N ASN A 455 -52.90 12.33 9.19
CA ASN A 455 -52.11 11.79 10.30
C ASN A 455 -50.65 11.58 9.91
N GLU A 456 -50.39 11.09 8.70
CA GLU A 456 -49.03 10.99 8.15
C GLU A 456 -48.39 12.36 7.90
N LEU A 457 -49.17 13.39 7.56
CA LEU A 457 -48.66 14.75 7.38
C LEU A 457 -48.25 15.40 8.71
N ARG A 458 -48.88 15.03 9.83
CA ARG A 458 -48.74 15.69 11.14
C ARG A 458 -47.29 15.89 11.61
N PRO A 459 -46.37 14.90 11.50
CA PRO A 459 -44.99 15.06 11.96
C PRO A 459 -44.19 16.03 11.09
N CYS A 460 -44.57 16.21 9.83
CA CYS A 460 -43.84 17.03 8.86
C CYS A 460 -44.84 17.78 7.97
N ALA A 461 -45.42 18.86 8.49
CA ALA A 461 -46.39 19.71 7.79
C ALA A 461 -45.81 21.10 7.48
N PRO A 462 -45.10 21.29 6.35
CA PRO A 462 -44.55 22.59 5.97
C PRO A 462 -45.67 23.63 5.73
N LEU A 463 -45.55 24.81 6.34
CA LEU A 463 -46.51 25.91 6.14
C LEU A 463 -46.57 26.38 4.68
N SER A 464 -45.46 26.28 3.97
CA SER A 464 -45.32 26.58 2.53
C SER A 464 -46.23 25.72 1.65
N LEU A 465 -46.58 24.51 2.09
CA LEU A 465 -47.41 23.58 1.33
C LEU A 465 -48.90 23.72 1.61
N LYS A 466 -49.33 24.61 2.52
CA LYS A 466 -50.74 24.73 2.94
C LYS A 466 -51.71 24.78 1.77
N ASP A 467 -51.49 25.70 0.83
CA ASP A 467 -52.41 25.91 -0.30
C ASP A 467 -52.33 24.76 -1.32
N VAL A 468 -51.15 24.17 -1.49
CA VAL A 468 -50.92 23.04 -2.41
C VAL A 468 -51.61 21.78 -1.88
N LEU A 469 -51.48 21.49 -0.59
CA LEU A 469 -52.12 20.34 0.05
C LEU A 469 -53.64 20.51 0.09
N ALA A 470 -54.13 21.73 0.32
CA ALA A 470 -55.56 22.03 0.21
C ALA A 470 -56.09 21.74 -1.21
N GLN A 471 -55.33 22.12 -2.26
CA GLN A 471 -55.69 21.77 -3.63
C GLN A 471 -55.69 20.25 -3.89
N GLU A 472 -54.77 19.49 -3.29
CA GLU A 472 -54.79 18.02 -3.38
C GLU A 472 -56.03 17.40 -2.72
N VAL A 473 -56.49 17.95 -1.60
CA VAL A 473 -57.77 17.55 -0.99
C VAL A 473 -58.93 17.85 -1.93
N VAL A 474 -59.00 19.06 -2.49
CA VAL A 474 -60.04 19.45 -3.44
C VAL A 474 -60.05 18.52 -4.67
N LYS A 475 -58.89 18.17 -5.22
CA LYS A 475 -58.79 17.19 -6.31
C LYS A 475 -59.32 15.82 -5.92
N GLY A 476 -58.99 15.35 -4.71
CA GLY A 476 -59.52 14.09 -4.18
C GLY A 476 -61.04 14.09 -4.06
N LEU A 477 -61.62 15.17 -3.52
CA LEU A 477 -63.07 15.36 -3.42
C LEU A 477 -63.74 15.41 -4.80
N GLN A 478 -63.13 16.14 -5.75
CA GLN A 478 -63.64 16.20 -7.11
C GLN A 478 -63.62 14.83 -7.79
N ALA A 479 -62.57 14.03 -7.59
CA ALA A 479 -62.48 12.67 -8.12
C ALA A 479 -63.54 11.73 -7.51
N VAL A 480 -63.87 11.89 -6.23
CA VAL A 480 -64.99 11.17 -5.59
C VAL A 480 -66.33 11.61 -6.19
N SER A 481 -66.55 12.91 -6.36
CA SER A 481 -67.75 13.46 -7.00
C SER A 481 -67.93 12.91 -8.42
N ASP A 482 -66.88 12.94 -9.24
CA ASP A 482 -66.89 12.38 -10.60
C ASP A 482 -67.14 10.86 -10.60
N SER A 483 -66.69 10.15 -9.57
CA SER A 483 -66.96 8.71 -9.41
C SER A 483 -68.42 8.43 -9.09
N LEU A 484 -69.06 9.24 -8.24
CA LEU A 484 -70.49 9.15 -7.95
C LEU A 484 -71.34 9.45 -9.19
N VAL A 485 -71.00 10.50 -9.94
CA VAL A 485 -71.68 10.84 -11.19
C VAL A 485 -71.58 9.71 -12.21
N ARG A 486 -70.37 9.15 -12.40
CA ARG A 486 -70.15 8.00 -13.29
C ARG A 486 -70.93 6.77 -12.84
N TYR A 487 -70.94 6.48 -11.54
CA TYR A 487 -71.65 5.34 -10.98
C TYR A 487 -73.16 5.41 -11.28
N ASN A 488 -73.77 6.59 -11.08
CA ASN A 488 -75.19 6.81 -11.37
C ASN A 488 -75.51 6.71 -12.87
N ALA A 489 -74.59 7.13 -13.74
CA ALA A 489 -74.76 7.03 -15.18
C ALA A 489 -74.65 5.58 -15.69
N MET A 490 -73.84 4.74 -15.06
CA MET A 490 -73.56 3.37 -15.51
C MET A 490 -74.47 2.30 -14.89
N ARG A 491 -74.99 2.51 -13.67
CA ARG A 491 -75.85 1.54 -12.98
C ARG A 491 -77.32 1.96 -12.95
N MET A 492 -78.20 1.03 -13.32
CA MET A 492 -79.64 1.19 -13.13
C MET A 492 -80.02 0.88 -11.67
N LEU A 493 -80.08 1.90 -10.82
CA LEU A 493 -80.55 1.79 -9.43
C LEU A 493 -82.09 1.74 -9.37
N ARG A 494 -82.67 0.81 -8.62
CA ARG A 494 -84.14 0.67 -8.49
C ARG A 494 -84.65 1.26 -7.17
N GLY A 495 -85.60 2.19 -7.24
CA GLY A 495 -86.43 2.66 -6.10
C GLY A 495 -85.66 2.92 -4.81
N ASN A 496 -85.71 1.97 -3.87
CA ASN A 496 -85.02 2.05 -2.57
C ASN A 496 -83.50 2.20 -2.69
N GLU A 497 -82.87 1.59 -3.70
CA GLU A 497 -81.42 1.72 -3.95
C GLU A 497 -81.06 3.15 -4.36
N SER A 498 -81.93 3.80 -5.16
CA SER A 498 -81.74 5.20 -5.56
C SER A 498 -81.89 6.15 -4.38
N ALA A 499 -82.78 5.87 -3.42
CA ALA A 499 -82.92 6.68 -2.21
C ALA A 499 -81.67 6.59 -1.31
N LEU A 500 -81.14 5.37 -1.12
CA LEU A 500 -79.91 5.15 -0.35
C LEU A 500 -78.68 5.80 -1.03
N PHE A 501 -78.60 5.74 -2.35
CA PHE A 501 -77.55 6.41 -3.12
C PHE A 501 -77.64 7.94 -3.01
N LEU A 502 -78.84 8.53 -3.10
CA LEU A 502 -79.04 9.96 -2.91
C LEU A 502 -78.71 10.40 -1.48
N SER A 503 -79.01 9.58 -0.47
CA SER A 503 -78.60 9.81 0.92
C SER A 503 -77.07 9.86 1.05
N LEU A 504 -76.34 8.96 0.40
CA LEU A 504 -74.88 8.99 0.35
C LEU A 504 -74.35 10.27 -0.33
N CYS A 505 -74.97 10.70 -1.43
CA CYS A 505 -74.59 11.94 -2.11
C CYS A 505 -74.84 13.18 -1.24
N GLN A 506 -75.94 13.18 -0.47
CA GLN A 506 -76.23 14.25 0.49
C GLN A 506 -75.20 14.27 1.62
N ALA A 507 -74.89 13.11 2.20
CA ALA A 507 -73.87 12.99 3.24
C ALA A 507 -72.48 13.41 2.75
N PHE A 508 -72.15 13.14 1.48
CA PHE A 508 -70.90 13.62 0.87
C PHE A 508 -70.82 15.15 0.85
N ILE A 509 -71.91 15.85 0.54
CA ILE A 509 -71.96 17.33 0.53
C ILE A 509 -71.90 17.92 1.95
N GLU A 510 -72.44 17.20 2.95
CA GLU A 510 -72.49 17.68 4.33
C GLU A 510 -71.17 17.45 5.09
N VAL A 511 -70.44 16.38 4.77
CA VAL A 511 -69.22 15.97 5.49
C VAL A 511 -67.94 16.47 4.82
N CYS A 512 -67.93 16.65 3.50
CA CYS A 512 -66.76 17.04 2.71
C CYS A 512 -66.92 18.44 2.13
#